data_AF-A0A5K1GU14-F1
#
_entry.id   AF-A0A5K1GU14-F1
#
_cell.length_a   1.000
_cell.length_b   1.000
_cell.length_c   1.000
_cell.angle_alpha   90.00
_cell.angle_beta   90.00
_cell.angle_gamma   90.00
#
_symmetry.space_group_name_H-M   'P 1'
#
loop_
_entity.id
_entity.type
_entity.pdbx_description
1 polymer ?
#
loop_
_entity_poly.entity_id
_entity_poly.type
_entity_poly.pdbx_seq_one_letter_code
_entity_poly.pdbx_strand_id
1 'polypeptide(L)'
;ECNEEYTKYLVDVVDKILGALSEGLGVERNTLKNAVGGEDLEYMLKINYYPPCPRPDLTLGVVQHTDMSSLTLLVPNEVQGLQVFKDGIWFDAKYIPNALIVHIGDQIE
;
A
#
# COMPACT_ATOMS: atom_id res chain seq x y z
N GLU A 1 -16.94 8.57 -11.36
CA GLU A 1 -16.18 8.44 -12.61
C GLU A 1 -14.70 8.11 -12.37
N CYS A 2 -13.80 9.07 -12.09
CA CYS A 2 -12.35 8.79 -11.97
C CYS A 2 -12.01 7.72 -10.90
N ASN A 3 -12.54 7.83 -9.68
CA ASN A 3 -12.27 6.84 -8.63
C ASN A 3 -12.82 5.45 -8.98
N GLU A 4 -13.95 5.37 -9.69
CA GLU A 4 -14.54 4.09 -10.10
C GLU A 4 -13.70 3.43 -11.20
N GLU A 5 -13.20 4.23 -12.15
CA GLU A 5 -12.26 3.76 -13.16
C GLU A 5 -10.93 3.31 -12.54
N TYR A 6 -10.40 4.08 -11.60
CA TYR A 6 -9.21 3.71 -10.84
C TYR A 6 -9.40 2.38 -10.10
N THR A 7 -10.54 2.18 -9.43
CA THR A 7 -10.84 0.92 -8.74
C THR A 7 -10.83 -0.28 -9.69
N LYS A 8 -11.35 -0.14 -10.93
CA LYS A 8 -11.32 -1.24 -11.92
C LYS A 8 -9.89 -1.68 -12.22
N TYR A 9 -9.00 -0.73 -12.49
CA TYR A 9 -7.59 -1.05 -12.75
C TYR A 9 -6.85 -1.53 -11.50
N LEU A 10 -7.23 -1.00 -10.32
CA LEU A 10 -6.62 -1.40 -9.05
C LEU A 10 -6.90 -2.87 -8.73
N VAL A 11 -8.13 -3.35 -8.95
CA VAL A 11 -8.50 -4.78 -8.79
C VAL A 11 -7.58 -5.68 -9.61
N ASP A 12 -7.37 -5.36 -10.90
CA ASP A 12 -6.50 -6.13 -11.77
C ASP A 12 -5.04 -6.17 -11.29
N VAL A 13 -4.55 -5.07 -10.69
CA VAL A 13 -3.18 -5.00 -10.14
C VAL A 13 -3.08 -5.83 -8.86
N VAL A 14 -4.06 -5.73 -7.96
CA VAL A 14 -4.11 -6.51 -6.72
C VAL A 14 -4.14 -8.02 -7.03
N ASP A 15 -4.99 -8.46 -7.96
CA ASP A 15 -5.07 -9.86 -8.37
C ASP A 15 -3.74 -10.38 -8.93
N LYS A 16 -3.05 -9.58 -9.74
CA LYS A 16 -1.71 -9.94 -10.26
C LYS A 16 -0.68 -10.06 -9.15
N ILE A 17 -0.69 -9.15 -8.18
CA ILE A 17 0.26 -9.17 -7.05
C ILE A 17 0.00 -10.37 -6.16
N LEU A 18 -1.25 -10.60 -5.74
CA LEU A 18 -1.61 -11.76 -4.90
C LEU A 18 -1.32 -13.09 -5.60
N GLY A 19 -1.54 -13.15 -6.92
CA GLY A 19 -1.16 -14.28 -7.76
C GLY A 19 0.33 -14.56 -7.74
N ALA A 20 1.13 -13.52 -7.99
CA ALA A 20 2.59 -13.63 -8.00
C ALA A 20 3.17 -13.97 -6.61
N LEU A 21 2.60 -13.41 -5.54
CA LEU A 21 2.99 -13.73 -4.16
C LEU A 21 2.67 -15.19 -3.83
N SER A 22 1.50 -15.68 -4.22
CA SER A 22 1.11 -17.09 -4.02
C SER A 22 2.09 -18.04 -4.72
N GLU A 23 2.41 -17.77 -5.98
CA GLU A 23 3.39 -18.55 -6.73
C GLU A 23 4.80 -18.47 -6.11
N GLY A 24 5.21 -17.29 -5.64
CA GLY A 24 6.49 -17.09 -4.95
C GLY A 24 6.60 -17.86 -3.64
N LEU A 25 5.48 -18.11 -2.97
CA LEU A 25 5.39 -18.96 -1.77
C LEU A 25 5.27 -20.46 -2.10
N GLY A 26 5.17 -20.84 -3.38
CA GLY A 26 5.06 -22.23 -3.82
C GLY A 26 3.66 -22.83 -3.64
N VAL A 27 2.61 -22.00 -3.52
CA VAL A 27 1.21 -22.43 -3.43
C VAL A 27 0.45 -22.13 -4.72
N GLU A 28 -0.79 -22.60 -4.81
CA GLU A 28 -1.65 -22.35 -5.99
C GLU A 28 -1.89 -20.84 -6.13
N ARG A 29 -1.93 -20.34 -7.37
CA ARG A 29 -1.95 -18.91 -7.71
C ARG A 29 -3.04 -18.11 -6.98
N ASN A 30 -4.21 -18.68 -6.73
CA ASN A 30 -5.32 -17.96 -6.10
C ASN A 30 -5.36 -18.15 -4.57
N THR A 31 -4.39 -18.85 -3.97
CA THR A 31 -4.38 -19.16 -2.53
C THR A 31 -4.49 -17.90 -1.68
N LEU A 32 -3.63 -16.90 -1.90
CA LEU A 32 -3.68 -15.66 -1.12
C LEU A 32 -4.95 -14.86 -1.41
N LYS A 33 -5.37 -14.75 -2.68
CA LYS A 33 -6.62 -14.03 -3.05
C LYS A 33 -7.80 -14.60 -2.28
N ASN A 34 -7.94 -15.92 -2.28
CA ASN A 34 -9.02 -16.60 -1.56
C ASN A 34 -8.92 -16.42 -0.03
N ALA A 35 -7.70 -16.43 0.52
CA ALA A 35 -7.48 -16.26 1.95
C ALA A 35 -7.86 -14.87 2.46
N VAL A 36 -7.67 -13.82 1.65
CA VAL A 36 -7.94 -12.43 2.04
C VAL A 36 -9.37 -11.96 1.74
N GLY A 37 -10.26 -12.84 1.28
CA GLY A 37 -11.66 -12.53 1.00
C GLY A 37 -12.16 -12.94 -0.39
N GLY A 38 -11.27 -13.35 -1.30
CA GLY A 38 -11.64 -13.81 -2.63
C GLY A 38 -12.36 -12.73 -3.44
N GLU A 39 -13.56 -13.05 -3.91
CA GLU A 39 -14.42 -12.12 -4.64
C GLU A 39 -15.15 -11.12 -3.73
N ASP A 40 -15.18 -11.39 -2.41
CA ASP A 40 -15.75 -10.51 -1.39
C ASP A 40 -14.69 -9.56 -0.78
N LEU A 41 -13.49 -9.49 -1.38
CA LEU A 41 -12.42 -8.60 -0.92
C LEU A 41 -12.88 -7.14 -0.92
N GLU A 42 -12.75 -6.47 0.23
CA GLU A 42 -13.11 -5.07 0.38
C GLU A 42 -11.99 -4.12 -0.07
N TYR A 43 -12.36 -3.07 -0.78
CA TYR A 43 -11.44 -2.04 -1.26
C TYR A 43 -11.74 -0.71 -0.58
N MET A 44 -10.76 -0.17 0.16
CA MET A 44 -10.85 1.11 0.83
C MET A 44 -9.90 2.13 0.21
N LEU A 45 -10.39 3.35 -0.04
CA LEU A 45 -9.60 4.47 -0.53
C LEU A 45 -9.40 5.51 0.56
N LYS A 46 -8.15 5.85 0.86
CA LYS A 46 -7.77 6.94 1.77
C LYS A 46 -6.93 7.98 1.03
N ILE A 47 -7.46 9.18 0.89
CA ILE A 47 -6.76 10.32 0.29
C ILE A 47 -6.17 11.17 1.42
N ASN A 48 -4.85 11.23 1.50
CA ASN A 48 -4.16 11.98 2.54
C ASN A 48 -3.69 13.33 2.01
N TYR A 49 -3.96 14.40 2.75
CA TYR A 49 -3.45 15.75 2.46
C TYR A 49 -2.61 16.24 3.64
N TYR A 50 -1.32 16.42 3.41
CA TYR A 50 -0.36 16.89 4.42
C TYR A 50 0.08 18.33 4.07
N PRO A 51 -0.50 19.36 4.70
CA PRO A 51 -0.11 20.75 4.43
C PRO A 51 1.30 21.05 4.97
N PRO A 52 1.96 22.12 4.47
CA PRO A 52 3.22 22.60 5.05
C PRO A 52 3.09 22.87 6.56
N CYS A 53 4.05 22.38 7.34
CA CYS A 53 4.09 22.56 8.79
C CYS A 53 5.22 23.53 9.19
N PRO A 54 4.97 24.54 10.04
CA PRO A 54 6.02 25.45 10.53
C PRO A 54 7.06 24.77 11.44
N ARG A 55 6.68 23.68 12.10
CA ARG A 55 7.51 22.91 13.05
C ARG A 55 7.45 21.41 12.75
N PRO A 56 7.98 20.97 11.60
CA PRO A 56 7.93 19.57 11.19
C PRO A 56 8.77 18.66 12.11
N ASP A 57 9.68 19.24 12.91
CA ASP A 57 10.46 18.55 13.94
C ASP A 57 9.63 18.12 15.17
N LEU A 58 8.43 18.67 15.35
CA LEU A 58 7.57 18.41 16.50
C LEU A 58 6.27 17.68 16.13
N THR A 59 6.04 17.38 14.85
CA THR A 59 4.77 16.81 14.37
C THR A 59 5.01 15.75 13.31
N LEU A 60 4.13 14.76 13.24
CA LEU A 60 4.12 13.76 12.16
C LEU A 60 2.86 13.97 11.31
N GLY A 61 2.98 13.78 9.99
CA GLY A 61 1.82 13.76 9.10
C GLY A 61 0.88 12.60 9.43
N VAL A 62 1.46 11.41 9.61
CA VAL A 62 0.80 10.23 10.18
C VAL A 62 1.76 9.59 11.18
N VAL A 63 1.22 9.10 12.30
CA VAL A 63 2.02 8.38 13.31
C VAL A 63 2.53 7.05 12.76
N GLN A 64 3.62 6.53 13.34
CA GLN A 64 4.11 5.20 13.00
C GLN A 64 3.00 4.14 13.21
N HIS A 65 2.83 3.26 12.24
CA HIS A 65 1.87 2.16 12.28
C HIS A 65 2.26 1.09 11.26
N THR A 66 1.64 -0.07 11.38
CA THR A 66 1.49 -1.05 10.31
C THR A 66 0.10 -0.94 9.71
N ASP A 67 -0.06 -1.42 8.48
CA ASP A 67 -1.34 -1.39 7.80
C ASP A 67 -2.15 -2.63 8.17
N MET A 68 -3.34 -2.44 8.73
CA MET A 68 -4.26 -3.54 9.06
C MET A 68 -4.86 -4.23 7.82
N SER A 69 -4.61 -3.73 6.61
CA SER A 69 -5.08 -4.30 5.35
C SER A 69 -4.30 -5.56 4.99
N SER A 70 -4.70 -6.26 3.92
CA SER A 70 -3.87 -7.32 3.33
C SER A 70 -2.77 -6.74 2.44
N LEU A 71 -3.13 -5.75 1.62
CA LEU A 71 -2.23 -5.13 0.65
C LEU A 71 -2.61 -3.66 0.50
N THR A 72 -1.62 -2.78 0.55
CA THR A 72 -1.81 -1.34 0.29
C THR A 72 -1.08 -0.93 -0.98
N LEU A 73 -1.81 -0.30 -1.91
CA LEU A 73 -1.28 0.34 -3.10
C LEU A 73 -1.32 1.87 -2.91
N LEU A 74 -0.16 2.48 -2.77
CA LEU A 74 0.00 3.90 -2.55
C LEU A 74 0.48 4.61 -3.82
N VAL A 75 -0.23 5.67 -4.19
CA VAL A 75 0.19 6.63 -5.22
C VAL A 75 0.83 7.84 -4.51
N PRO A 76 2.17 7.96 -4.48
CA PRO A 76 2.83 9.12 -3.90
C PRO A 76 2.82 10.31 -4.87
N ASN A 77 3.25 11.47 -4.38
CA ASN A 77 3.61 12.61 -5.20
C ASN A 77 5.12 12.92 -5.06
N GLU A 78 5.58 13.97 -5.72
CA GLU A 78 7.00 14.37 -5.72
C GLU A 78 7.52 14.89 -4.36
N VAL A 79 6.61 15.22 -3.43
CA VAL A 79 6.97 15.69 -2.08
C VAL A 79 7.30 14.48 -1.20
N GLN A 80 8.55 14.42 -0.72
CA GLN A 80 9.00 13.34 0.17
C GLN A 80 8.29 13.42 1.53
N GLY A 81 8.05 12.26 2.14
CA GLY A 81 7.45 12.19 3.48
C GLY A 81 7.12 10.78 3.96
N LEU A 82 6.94 9.81 3.06
CA LEU A 82 6.80 8.42 3.47
C LEU A 82 8.16 7.86 3.92
N GLN A 83 8.17 7.27 5.12
CA GLN A 83 9.32 6.56 5.66
C GLN A 83 8.92 5.15 6.07
N VAL A 84 9.86 4.21 5.95
CA VAL A 84 9.70 2.82 6.36
C VAL A 84 10.72 2.48 7.43
N PHE A 85 10.29 1.84 8.50
CA PHE A 85 11.15 1.43 9.60
C PHE A 85 11.72 0.03 9.35
N LYS A 86 13.04 -0.09 9.36
CA LYS A 86 13.74 -1.37 9.19
C LYS A 86 15.02 -1.38 10.03
N ASP A 87 15.27 -2.49 10.73
CA ASP A 87 16.50 -2.72 11.51
C ASP A 87 16.85 -1.57 12.48
N GLY A 88 15.83 -0.96 13.10
CA GLY A 88 16.01 0.13 14.06
C GLY A 88 16.14 1.53 13.45
N ILE A 89 16.03 1.66 12.12
CA ILE A 89 16.31 2.89 11.38
C ILE A 89 15.14 3.22 10.42
N TRP A 90 14.85 4.50 10.25
CA TRP A 90 13.89 4.99 9.28
C TRP A 90 14.56 5.24 7.91
N PHE A 91 13.93 4.73 6.86
CA PHE A 91 14.35 4.90 5.47
C PHE A 91 13.32 5.70 4.69
N ASP A 92 13.76 6.72 3.95
CA ASP A 92 12.88 7.47 3.05
C ASP A 92 12.49 6.60 1.85
N ALA A 93 11.19 6.50 1.58
CA ALA A 93 10.69 5.86 0.37
C ALA A 93 10.84 6.84 -0.81
N LYS A 94 11.83 6.59 -1.65
CA LYS A 94 12.15 7.46 -2.79
C LYS A 94 10.97 7.55 -3.77
N TYR A 95 10.60 8.77 -4.15
CA TYR A 95 9.68 8.99 -5.26
C TYR A 95 10.27 8.51 -6.59
N ILE A 96 9.50 7.68 -7.30
CA ILE A 96 9.79 7.22 -8.66
C ILE A 96 8.58 7.63 -9.53
N PRO A 97 8.77 8.46 -10.57
CA PRO A 97 7.67 8.87 -11.44
C PRO A 97 6.91 7.68 -12.02
N ASN A 98 5.57 7.74 -11.95
CA ASN A 98 4.64 6.72 -12.45
C ASN A 98 4.72 5.35 -11.73
N ALA A 99 5.43 5.26 -10.60
CA ALA A 99 5.46 4.05 -9.79
C ALA A 99 4.38 4.05 -8.71
N LEU A 100 3.88 2.85 -8.40
CA LEU A 100 3.11 2.58 -7.19
C LEU A 100 4.07 2.09 -6.10
N ILE A 101 3.83 2.52 -4.86
CA ILE A 101 4.46 1.90 -3.70
C ILE A 101 3.48 0.83 -3.18
N VAL A 102 3.97 -0.38 -2.98
CA VAL A 102 3.17 -1.53 -2.52
C VAL A 102 3.68 -1.96 -1.16
N HIS A 103 2.78 -2.07 -0.19
CA HIS A 103 3.06 -2.56 1.15
C HIS A 103 2.23 -3.81 1.44
N ILE A 104 2.86 -4.81 2.05
CA ILE A 104 2.19 -5.95 2.66
C ILE A 104 1.66 -5.49 4.02
N GLY A 105 0.38 -5.74 4.29
CA GLY A 105 -0.24 -5.43 5.57
C GLY A 105 -0.42 -6.67 6.45
N ASP A 106 -0.90 -6.44 7.66
CA ASP A 106 -0.92 -7.38 8.77
C ASP A 106 -1.78 -8.63 8.50
N GLN A 107 -2.73 -8.59 7.54
CA GLN A 107 -3.53 -9.77 7.21
C GLN A 107 -2.77 -10.80 6.37
N ILE A 108 -1.66 -10.42 5.72
CA ILE A 108 -0.81 -11.35 4.96
C ILE A 108 0.37 -11.89 5.80
N GLU A 109 0.84 -11.12 6.78
CA GLU A 109 1.89 -11.56 7.72
C GLU A 109 1.42 -12.75 8.59
#